data_AF-A0A954NQH6-F1
#
_entry.id   AF-A0A954NQH6-F1
#
_cell.length_a   1.000
_cell.length_b   1.000
_cell.length_c   1.000
_cell.angle_alpha   90.00
_cell.angle_beta   90.00
_cell.angle_gamma   90.00
#
_symmetry.space_group_name_H-M   'P 1'
#
loop_
_entity.id
_entity.type
_entity.pdbx_description
1 polymer ?
#
loop_
_entity_poly.entity_id
_entity_poly.type
_entity_poly.pdbx_seq_one_letter_code
_entity_poly.pdbx_strand_id
1 'polypeptide(L)'
;MTFVGKMLVVVQLLLSISFMALAGAVYSVHTSWKQEAENRQLTITQMQSDLGEQNTRFQRQLDDATNARDEAVGRANTAEGENAQLRAQLANEQQQSNQIALERDSLRGLSQAKSDEAAFRDEEAQRERIASATLGEQVNEAYSGLRDRDDRIFALNLELEDLRERFNGLLADNGDLKKILRLHDLPTDPSVFTALEEPPAPVDGIVVATSVDKTNRTEAVEISVGSDDGVRKNHVLDVY
;
A
#
# COMPACT_ATOMS: atom_id res chain seq x y z
N MET A 1 37.49 -96.38 133.40
CA MET A 1 36.65 -95.89 132.27
C MET A 1 35.62 -96.94 131.94
N THR A 2 34.37 -96.75 132.32
CA THR A 2 33.29 -97.71 132.06
C THR A 2 33.05 -97.83 130.54
N PHE A 3 32.71 -99.03 130.07
CA PHE A 3 32.41 -99.34 128.67
C PHE A 3 31.37 -98.35 128.07
N VAL A 4 30.39 -97.96 128.89
CA VAL A 4 29.36 -96.97 128.58
C VAL A 4 29.96 -95.59 128.26
N GLY A 5 31.00 -95.14 128.96
CA GLY A 5 31.67 -93.87 128.68
C GLY A 5 32.43 -93.86 127.35
N LYS A 6 33.07 -94.98 126.96
CA LYS A 6 33.74 -95.11 125.65
C LYS A 6 32.74 -95.15 124.50
N MET A 7 31.61 -95.85 124.67
CA MET A 7 30.54 -95.90 123.68
C MET A 7 29.91 -94.52 123.47
N LEU A 8 29.68 -93.77 124.54
CA LEU A 8 29.12 -92.42 124.48
C LEU A 8 30.06 -91.43 123.77
N VAL A 9 31.39 -91.56 123.98
CA VAL A 9 32.39 -90.78 123.25
C VAL A 9 32.41 -91.12 121.75
N VAL A 10 32.29 -92.41 121.38
CA VAL A 10 32.25 -92.83 119.97
C VAL A 10 30.98 -92.36 119.27
N VAL A 11 29.82 -92.41 119.94
CA VAL A 11 28.55 -91.89 119.42
C VAL A 11 28.61 -90.37 119.24
N GLN A 12 29.18 -89.63 120.20
CA GLN A 12 29.37 -88.19 120.11
C GLN A 12 30.29 -87.80 118.93
N LEU A 13 31.34 -88.58 118.68
CA LEU A 13 32.25 -88.39 117.55
C LEU A 13 31.53 -88.61 116.21
N LEU A 14 30.79 -89.72 116.07
CA LEU A 14 30.01 -90.01 114.87
C LEU A 14 28.94 -88.94 114.61
N LEU A 15 28.24 -88.50 115.65
CA LEU A 15 27.23 -87.45 115.55
C LEU A 15 27.84 -86.11 115.12
N SER A 16 29.02 -85.75 115.66
CA SER A 16 29.73 -84.52 115.27
C SER A 16 30.18 -84.54 113.80
N ILE A 17 30.68 -85.68 113.32
CA ILE A 17 31.06 -85.85 111.90
C ILE A 17 29.83 -85.77 111.00
N SER A 18 28.71 -86.35 111.43
CA SER A 18 27.44 -86.33 110.69
C SER A 18 26.88 -84.92 110.58
N PHE A 19 26.89 -84.15 111.68
CA PHE A 19 26.49 -82.75 111.68
C PHE A 19 27.42 -81.86 110.85
N MET A 20 28.72 -82.12 110.84
CA MET A 20 29.68 -81.39 110.00
C MET A 20 29.45 -81.64 108.50
N ALA A 21 29.17 -82.88 108.10
CA ALA A 21 28.84 -83.22 106.71
C ALA A 21 27.51 -82.59 106.26
N LEU A 22 26.50 -82.60 107.13
CA LEU A 22 25.19 -81.99 106.86
C LEU A 22 25.30 -80.45 106.80
N ALA A 23 26.11 -79.84 107.66
CA ALA A 23 26.42 -78.41 107.61
C ALA A 23 27.16 -78.02 106.32
N GLY A 24 28.12 -78.84 105.86
CA GLY A 24 28.81 -78.64 104.59
C GLY A 24 27.86 -78.73 103.37
N ALA A 25 26.97 -79.72 103.34
CA ALA A 25 25.98 -79.88 102.28
C ALA A 25 24.98 -78.72 102.24
N VAL A 26 24.45 -78.29 103.40
CA VAL A 26 23.55 -77.13 103.51
C VAL A 26 24.25 -75.84 103.11
N TYR A 27 25.51 -75.65 103.51
CA TYR A 27 26.30 -74.47 103.12
C TYR A 27 26.54 -74.42 101.61
N SER A 28 26.87 -75.57 100.99
CA SER A 28 27.01 -75.69 99.52
C SER A 28 25.70 -75.38 98.78
N VAL A 29 24.57 -75.95 99.21
CA VAL A 29 23.26 -75.71 98.58
C VAL A 29 22.79 -74.25 98.78
N HIS A 30 23.01 -73.69 99.97
CA HIS A 30 22.67 -72.31 100.28
C HIS A 30 23.53 -71.31 99.47
N THR A 31 24.83 -71.57 99.36
CA THR A 31 25.72 -70.73 98.53
C THR A 31 25.40 -70.87 97.04
N SER A 32 25.11 -72.07 96.54
CA SER A 32 24.74 -72.26 95.14
C SER A 32 23.41 -71.58 94.77
N TRP A 33 22.38 -71.64 95.62
CA TRP A 33 21.11 -70.97 95.36
C TRP A 33 21.19 -69.45 95.45
N LYS A 34 21.98 -68.94 96.40
CA LYS A 34 22.25 -67.50 96.48
C LYS A 34 22.93 -67.00 95.21
N GLN A 35 23.95 -67.73 94.73
CA GLN A 35 24.69 -67.37 93.53
C GLN A 35 23.82 -67.48 92.26
N GLU A 36 22.95 -68.48 92.18
CA GLU A 36 22.01 -68.62 91.05
C GLU A 36 20.90 -67.56 91.07
N ALA A 37 20.41 -67.16 92.25
CA ALA A 37 19.47 -66.05 92.39
C ALA A 37 20.12 -64.71 92.00
N GLU A 38 21.37 -64.46 92.41
CA GLU A 38 22.15 -63.28 92.01
C GLU A 38 22.38 -63.25 90.48
N ASN A 39 22.74 -64.38 89.87
CA ASN A 39 22.91 -64.49 88.42
C ASN A 39 21.60 -64.26 87.66
N ARG A 40 20.47 -64.80 88.14
CA ARG A 40 19.16 -64.55 87.52
C ARG A 40 18.73 -63.10 87.65
N GLN A 41 19.01 -62.48 88.80
CA GLN A 41 18.74 -61.06 89.01
C GLN A 41 19.55 -60.20 88.04
N LEU A 42 20.85 -60.50 87.86
CA LEU A 42 21.71 -59.87 86.86
C LEU A 42 21.13 -60.02 85.44
N THR A 43 20.74 -61.23 85.04
CA THR A 43 20.13 -61.47 83.72
C THR A 43 18.84 -60.69 83.52
N ILE A 44 17.97 -60.61 84.53
CA ILE A 44 16.73 -59.82 84.46
C ILE A 44 17.05 -58.33 84.31
N THR A 45 18.02 -57.81 85.07
CA THR A 45 18.45 -56.41 84.95
C THR A 45 19.07 -56.13 83.58
N GLN A 46 19.87 -57.06 83.04
CA GLN A 46 20.45 -56.97 81.71
C GLN A 46 19.36 -56.94 80.63
N MET A 47 18.40 -57.88 80.69
CA MET A 47 17.28 -57.94 79.75
C MET A 47 16.39 -56.69 79.81
N GLN A 48 16.15 -56.14 81.00
CA GLN A 48 15.42 -54.87 81.16
C GLN A 48 16.17 -53.69 80.54
N SER A 49 17.51 -53.65 80.70
CA SER A 49 18.36 -52.65 80.06
C SER A 49 18.32 -52.78 78.54
N ASP A 50 18.49 -53.99 78.00
CA ASP A 50 18.49 -54.25 76.56
C ASP A 50 17.13 -53.93 75.92
N LEU A 51 16.02 -54.27 76.59
CA LEU A 51 14.67 -53.88 76.18
C LEU A 51 14.51 -52.36 76.15
N GLY A 52 14.98 -51.66 77.19
CA GLY A 52 14.95 -50.20 77.24
C GLY A 52 15.75 -49.55 76.10
N GLU A 53 16.94 -50.08 75.79
CA GLU A 53 17.76 -49.60 74.69
C GLU A 53 17.12 -49.89 73.32
N GLN A 54 16.60 -51.10 73.11
CA GLN A 54 15.89 -51.44 71.86
C GLN A 54 14.66 -50.57 71.65
N ASN A 55 13.87 -50.33 72.69
CA ASN A 55 12.67 -49.50 72.60
C ASN A 55 13.05 -48.05 72.25
N THR A 56 14.14 -47.53 72.82
CA THR A 56 14.67 -46.20 72.49
C THR A 56 15.18 -46.14 71.05
N ARG A 57 15.89 -47.17 70.58
CA ARG A 57 16.35 -47.25 69.17
C ARG A 57 15.18 -47.34 68.20
N PHE A 58 14.16 -48.14 68.52
CA PHE A 58 12.96 -48.28 67.72
C PHE A 58 12.17 -46.96 67.64
N GLN A 59 12.00 -46.26 68.76
CA GLN A 59 11.38 -44.93 68.79
C GLN A 59 12.16 -43.94 67.92
N ARG A 60 13.49 -43.89 68.02
CA ARG A 60 14.31 -43.03 67.15
C ARG A 60 14.13 -43.36 65.68
N GLN A 61 14.13 -44.64 65.31
CA GLN A 61 13.90 -45.05 63.91
C GLN A 61 12.50 -44.67 63.42
N LEU A 62 11.49 -44.78 64.29
CA LEU A 62 10.12 -44.36 63.98
C LEU A 62 10.05 -42.85 63.76
N ASP A 63 10.68 -42.06 64.62
CA ASP A 63 10.73 -40.60 64.52
C ASP A 63 11.48 -40.18 63.25
N ASP A 64 12.65 -40.76 62.97
CA ASP A 64 13.45 -40.50 61.77
C ASP A 64 12.67 -40.85 60.50
N ALA A 65 11.99 -42.00 60.47
CA ALA A 65 11.17 -42.42 59.33
C ALA A 65 9.96 -41.50 59.13
N THR A 66 9.33 -41.04 60.23
CA THR A 66 8.19 -40.12 60.17
C THR A 66 8.64 -38.75 59.64
N ASN A 67 9.75 -38.23 60.16
CA ASN A 67 10.34 -36.97 59.70
C ASN A 67 10.72 -37.03 58.21
N ALA A 68 11.38 -38.11 57.77
CA ALA A 68 11.75 -38.30 56.37
C ALA A 68 10.52 -38.40 55.45
N ARG A 69 9.46 -39.08 55.91
CA ARG A 69 8.18 -39.17 55.19
C ARG A 69 7.53 -37.80 55.06
N ASP A 70 7.47 -37.03 56.14
CA ASP A 70 6.84 -35.71 56.13
C ASP A 70 7.61 -34.71 55.27
N GLU A 71 8.94 -34.78 55.27
CA GLU A 71 9.78 -34.00 54.35
C GLU A 71 9.55 -34.40 52.88
N ALA A 72 9.45 -35.70 52.58
CA ALA A 72 9.16 -36.17 51.24
C ALA A 72 7.77 -35.73 50.76
N VAL A 73 6.75 -35.78 51.63
CA VAL A 73 5.40 -35.28 51.32
C VAL A 73 5.40 -33.77 51.13
N GLY A 74 6.13 -33.03 51.97
CA GLY A 74 6.30 -31.58 51.81
C GLY A 74 6.88 -31.22 50.44
N ARG A 75 7.97 -31.89 50.04
CA ARG A 75 8.59 -31.70 48.72
C ARG A 75 7.66 -32.07 47.57
N ALA A 76 6.91 -33.18 47.69
CA ALA A 76 5.96 -33.59 46.68
C ALA A 76 4.85 -32.55 46.49
N ASN A 77 4.28 -32.03 47.58
CA ASN A 77 3.25 -31.00 47.52
C ASN A 77 3.77 -29.70 46.90
N THR A 78 5.00 -29.27 47.22
CA THR A 78 5.62 -28.11 46.59
C THR A 78 5.81 -28.32 45.10
N ALA A 79 6.35 -29.47 44.69
CA ALA A 79 6.57 -29.80 43.28
C ALA A 79 5.26 -29.92 42.48
N GLU A 80 4.18 -30.41 43.10
CA GLU A 80 2.84 -30.41 42.50
C GLU A 80 2.29 -29.00 42.32
N GLY A 81 2.47 -28.13 43.32
CA GLY A 81 2.10 -26.72 43.24
C GLY A 81 2.84 -25.97 42.13
N GLU A 82 4.16 -26.16 42.03
CA GLU A 82 5.00 -25.60 40.96
C GLU A 82 4.58 -26.12 39.58
N ASN A 83 4.31 -27.42 39.44
CA ASN A 83 3.82 -27.99 38.19
C ASN A 83 2.46 -27.41 37.77
N ALA A 84 1.54 -27.24 38.72
CA ALA A 84 0.25 -26.62 38.45
C ALA A 84 0.42 -25.17 37.97
N GLN A 85 1.31 -24.41 38.62
CA GLN A 85 1.62 -23.04 38.21
C GLN A 85 2.27 -22.98 36.82
N LEU A 86 3.25 -23.83 36.53
CA LEU A 86 3.90 -23.90 35.22
C LEU A 86 2.91 -24.28 34.12
N ARG A 87 1.99 -25.21 34.37
CA ARG A 87 0.92 -25.55 33.42
C ARG A 87 -0.02 -24.37 33.16
N ALA A 88 -0.37 -23.61 34.19
CA ALA A 88 -1.18 -22.41 34.04
C ALA A 88 -0.45 -21.31 33.24
N GLN A 89 0.85 -21.12 33.48
CA GLN A 89 1.68 -20.19 32.71
C GLN A 89 1.77 -20.61 31.24
N LEU A 90 2.03 -21.89 30.97
CA LEU A 90 2.09 -22.42 29.60
C LEU A 90 0.76 -22.24 28.86
N ALA A 91 -0.37 -22.48 29.53
CA ALA A 91 -1.70 -22.26 28.95
C ALA A 91 -1.93 -20.77 28.60
N ASN A 92 -1.54 -19.86 29.49
CA ASN A 92 -1.63 -18.42 29.25
C ASN A 92 -0.72 -17.95 28.11
N GLU A 93 0.53 -18.42 28.07
CA GLU A 93 1.46 -18.09 26.99
C GLU A 93 0.96 -18.63 25.65
N GLN A 94 0.41 -19.84 25.61
CA GLN A 94 -0.17 -20.40 24.40
C GLN A 94 -1.36 -19.56 23.91
N GLN A 95 -2.22 -19.08 24.82
CA GLN A 95 -3.33 -18.21 24.48
C GLN A 95 -2.83 -16.86 23.94
N GLN A 96 -1.84 -16.24 24.57
CA GLN A 96 -1.23 -15.00 24.08
C GLN A 96 -0.59 -15.19 22.71
N SER A 97 0.14 -16.29 22.51
CA SER A 97 0.76 -16.62 21.22
C SER A 97 -0.27 -16.75 20.10
N ASN A 98 -1.37 -17.46 20.38
CA ASN A 98 -2.48 -17.60 19.43
C ASN A 98 -3.13 -16.24 19.11
N GLN A 99 -3.31 -15.39 20.12
CA GLN A 99 -3.88 -14.05 19.94
C GLN A 99 -2.98 -13.15 19.09
N ILE A 100 -1.67 -13.14 19.37
CA ILE A 100 -0.68 -12.40 18.57
C ILE A 100 -0.65 -12.91 17.13
N ALA A 101 -0.77 -14.22 16.91
CA ALA A 101 -0.83 -14.80 15.56
C ALA A 101 -2.07 -14.30 14.79
N LEU A 102 -3.24 -14.29 15.43
CA LEU A 102 -4.48 -13.76 14.85
C LEU A 102 -4.38 -12.26 14.53
N GLU A 103 -3.82 -11.47 15.44
CA GLU A 103 -3.60 -10.03 15.23
C GLU A 103 -2.66 -9.76 14.07
N ARG A 104 -1.55 -10.52 13.98
CA ARG A 104 -0.60 -10.43 12.87
C ARG A 104 -1.26 -10.76 11.54
N ASP A 105 -2.06 -11.81 11.49
CA ASP A 105 -2.72 -12.24 10.25
C ASP A 105 -3.78 -11.21 9.82
N SER A 106 -4.51 -10.62 10.77
CA SER A 106 -5.42 -9.49 10.54
C SER A 106 -4.68 -8.27 9.98
N LEU A 107 -3.56 -7.87 10.60
CA LEU A 107 -2.74 -6.75 10.13
C LEU A 107 -2.17 -6.98 8.73
N ARG A 108 -1.75 -8.23 8.44
CA ARG A 108 -1.29 -8.60 7.10
C ARG A 108 -2.41 -8.49 6.07
N GLY A 109 -3.61 -8.96 6.40
CA GLY A 109 -4.80 -8.80 5.56
C GLY A 109 -5.15 -7.33 5.30
N LEU A 110 -5.12 -6.49 6.34
CA LEU A 110 -5.35 -5.06 6.22
C LEU A 110 -4.28 -4.38 5.36
N SER A 111 -3.01 -4.72 5.55
CA SER A 111 -1.91 -4.19 4.75
C SER A 111 -2.04 -4.55 3.28
N GLN A 112 -2.44 -5.79 2.98
CA GLN A 112 -2.67 -6.22 1.60
C GLN A 112 -3.84 -5.44 0.98
N ALA A 113 -4.98 -5.36 1.67
CA ALA A 113 -6.14 -4.61 1.20
C ALA A 113 -5.80 -3.12 0.96
N LYS A 114 -4.97 -2.51 1.81
CA LYS A 114 -4.51 -1.13 1.63
C LYS A 114 -3.56 -0.97 0.44
N SER A 115 -2.69 -1.95 0.21
CA SER A 115 -1.83 -1.98 -0.97
C SER A 115 -2.65 -2.09 -2.26
N ASP A 116 -3.65 -2.97 -2.27
CA ASP A 116 -4.54 -3.17 -3.42
C ASP A 116 -5.40 -1.92 -3.68
N GLU A 117 -5.95 -1.29 -2.62
CA GLU A 117 -6.69 -0.03 -2.71
C GLU A 117 -5.80 1.09 -3.28
N ALA A 118 -4.55 1.20 -2.83
CA ALA A 118 -3.62 2.21 -3.32
C ALA A 118 -3.28 2.00 -4.79
N ALA A 119 -3.04 0.75 -5.22
CA ALA A 119 -2.79 0.43 -6.62
C ALA A 119 -3.99 0.76 -7.51
N PHE A 120 -5.20 0.43 -7.06
CA PHE A 120 -6.43 0.79 -7.77
C PHE A 120 -6.60 2.30 -7.92
N ARG A 121 -6.36 3.06 -6.84
CA ARG A 121 -6.45 4.54 -6.89
C ARG A 121 -5.39 5.17 -7.78
N ASP A 122 -4.18 4.61 -7.84
CA ASP A 122 -3.16 5.10 -8.75
C ASP A 122 -3.58 4.86 -10.21
N GLU A 123 -4.11 3.68 -10.52
CA GLU A 123 -4.61 3.36 -11.86
C GLU A 123 -5.79 4.26 -12.27
N GLU A 124 -6.74 4.49 -11.36
CA GLU A 124 -7.86 5.41 -11.56
C GLU A 124 -7.36 6.84 -11.81
N ALA A 125 -6.45 7.35 -10.96
CA ALA A 125 -5.88 8.68 -11.13
C ALA A 125 -5.11 8.84 -12.45
N GLN A 126 -4.40 7.80 -12.90
CA GLN A 126 -3.74 7.81 -14.21
C GLN A 126 -4.75 7.89 -15.36
N ARG A 127 -5.84 7.10 -15.29
CA ARG A 127 -6.92 7.14 -16.30
C ARG A 127 -7.58 8.51 -16.34
N GLU A 128 -7.87 9.10 -15.18
CA GLU A 128 -8.46 10.45 -15.10
C GLU A 128 -7.52 11.53 -15.65
N ARG A 129 -6.21 11.44 -15.38
CA ARG A 129 -5.23 12.38 -15.95
C ARG A 129 -5.19 12.31 -17.48
N ILE A 130 -5.20 11.11 -18.04
CA ILE A 130 -5.24 10.92 -19.50
C ILE A 130 -6.55 11.49 -20.06
N ALA A 131 -7.69 11.14 -19.47
CA ALA A 131 -8.99 11.64 -19.91
C ALA A 131 -9.08 13.17 -19.85
N SER A 132 -8.58 13.77 -18.77
CA SER A 132 -8.54 15.22 -18.59
C SER A 132 -7.62 15.91 -19.61
N ALA A 133 -6.44 15.35 -19.88
CA ALA A 133 -5.53 15.86 -20.91
C ALA A 133 -6.17 15.81 -22.30
N THR A 134 -6.74 14.66 -22.68
CA THR A 134 -7.43 14.47 -23.96
C THR A 134 -8.62 15.42 -24.10
N LEU A 135 -9.42 15.58 -23.05
CA LEU A 135 -10.55 16.51 -23.07
C LEU A 135 -10.08 17.96 -23.23
N GLY A 136 -9.00 18.34 -22.54
CA GLY A 136 -8.39 19.66 -22.68
C GLY A 136 -7.92 19.94 -24.11
N GLU A 137 -7.31 18.96 -24.78
CA GLU A 137 -6.91 19.07 -26.18
C GLU A 137 -8.12 19.24 -27.11
N GLN A 138 -9.15 18.41 -26.96
CA GLN A 138 -10.39 18.52 -27.75
C GLN A 138 -11.09 19.87 -27.57
N VAL A 139 -11.12 20.38 -26.33
CA VAL A 139 -11.69 21.69 -26.02
C VAL A 139 -10.88 22.80 -26.70
N ASN A 140 -9.54 22.75 -26.63
CA ASN A 140 -8.68 23.72 -27.30
C ASN A 140 -8.85 23.70 -28.83
N GLU A 141 -8.92 22.51 -29.44
CA GLU A 141 -9.16 22.35 -30.86
C GLU A 141 -10.52 22.92 -31.27
N ALA A 142 -11.57 22.65 -30.49
CA ALA A 142 -12.90 23.20 -30.72
C ALA A 142 -12.90 24.73 -30.63
N TYR A 143 -12.22 25.32 -29.64
CA TYR A 143 -12.08 26.77 -29.52
C TYR A 143 -11.29 27.39 -30.66
N SER A 144 -10.19 26.77 -31.10
CA SER A 144 -9.44 27.24 -32.27
C SER A 144 -10.33 27.22 -33.52
N GLY A 145 -11.04 26.11 -33.76
CA GLY A 145 -11.94 26.00 -34.89
C GLY A 145 -13.16 26.92 -34.82
N LEU A 146 -13.60 27.32 -33.62
CA LEU A 146 -14.64 28.35 -33.46
C LEU A 146 -14.09 29.72 -33.87
N ARG A 147 -12.90 30.07 -33.39
CA ARG A 147 -12.23 31.32 -33.72
C ARG A 147 -11.95 31.47 -35.22
N ASP A 148 -11.45 30.42 -35.87
CA ASP A 148 -11.22 30.42 -37.32
C ASP A 148 -12.51 30.65 -38.12
N ARG A 149 -13.63 30.10 -37.63
CA ARG A 149 -14.95 30.32 -38.24
C ARG A 149 -15.44 31.75 -38.02
N ASP A 150 -15.27 32.30 -36.81
CA ASP A 150 -15.63 33.69 -36.50
C ASP A 150 -14.83 34.68 -37.35
N ASP A 151 -13.52 34.47 -37.49
CA ASP A 151 -12.65 35.29 -38.36
C ASP A 151 -13.10 35.21 -39.83
N ARG A 152 -13.49 34.03 -40.29
CA ARG A 152 -14.02 33.86 -41.66
C ARG A 152 -15.38 34.51 -41.85
N ILE A 153 -16.28 34.43 -40.87
CA ILE A 153 -17.57 35.13 -40.90
C ILE A 153 -17.32 36.64 -40.95
N PHE A 154 -16.38 37.16 -40.16
CA PHE A 154 -16.02 38.57 -40.16
C PHE A 154 -15.48 39.02 -41.52
N ALA A 155 -14.54 38.26 -42.10
CA ALA A 155 -13.99 38.55 -43.43
C ALA A 155 -15.07 38.55 -44.53
N LEU A 156 -15.96 37.55 -44.52
CA LEU A 156 -17.08 37.48 -45.46
C LEU A 156 -18.05 38.66 -45.30
N ASN A 157 -18.32 39.09 -44.07
CA ASN A 157 -19.17 40.26 -43.82
C ASN A 157 -18.53 41.55 -44.35
N LEU A 158 -17.21 41.71 -44.21
CA LEU A 158 -16.48 42.86 -44.75
C LEU A 158 -16.52 42.88 -46.29
N GLU A 159 -16.29 41.73 -46.93
CA GLU A 159 -16.37 41.58 -48.39
C GLU A 159 -17.79 41.86 -48.90
N LEU A 160 -18.81 41.36 -48.19
CA LEU A 160 -20.20 41.61 -48.52
C LEU A 160 -20.53 43.11 -48.45
N GLU A 161 -20.02 43.82 -47.45
CA GLU A 161 -20.23 45.26 -47.29
C GLU A 161 -19.52 46.07 -48.39
N ASP A 162 -18.26 45.76 -48.71
CA ASP A 162 -17.55 46.38 -49.84
C ASP A 162 -18.27 46.12 -51.17
N LEU A 163 -18.76 44.90 -51.39
CA LEU A 163 -19.51 44.56 -52.60
C LEU A 163 -20.84 45.32 -52.67
N ARG A 164 -21.53 45.53 -51.55
CA ARG A 164 -22.72 46.37 -51.46
C ARG A 164 -22.42 47.83 -51.76
N GLU A 165 -21.35 48.37 -51.21
CA GLU A 165 -20.93 49.76 -51.45
C GLU A 165 -20.61 49.97 -52.93
N ARG A 166 -19.82 49.09 -53.55
CA ARG A 166 -19.52 49.13 -54.99
C ARG A 166 -20.77 48.98 -55.85
N PHE A 167 -21.66 48.06 -55.50
CA PHE A 167 -22.92 47.88 -56.22
C PHE A 167 -23.77 49.14 -56.18
N ASN A 168 -23.91 49.77 -55.01
CA ASN A 168 -24.64 51.02 -54.85
C ASN A 168 -23.97 52.17 -55.63
N GLY A 169 -22.64 52.26 -55.62
CA GLY A 169 -21.87 53.21 -56.41
C GLY A 169 -22.11 53.05 -57.91
N LEU A 170 -21.95 51.82 -58.44
CA LEU A 170 -22.23 51.52 -59.84
C LEU A 170 -23.68 51.81 -60.23
N LEU A 171 -24.64 51.58 -59.34
CA LEU A 171 -26.05 51.87 -59.58
C LEU A 171 -26.29 53.39 -59.66
N ALA A 172 -25.63 54.18 -58.80
CA ALA A 172 -25.67 55.64 -58.85
C ALA A 172 -25.03 56.17 -60.15
N ASP A 173 -23.83 55.71 -60.50
CA ASP A 173 -23.11 56.07 -61.72
C ASP A 173 -23.94 55.73 -62.98
N ASN A 174 -24.53 54.53 -63.01
CA ASN A 174 -25.43 54.13 -64.11
C ASN A 174 -26.66 55.04 -64.20
N GLY A 175 -27.20 55.44 -63.04
CA GLY A 175 -28.29 56.41 -62.94
C GLY A 175 -27.91 57.77 -63.53
N ASP A 176 -26.73 58.30 -63.20
CA ASP A 176 -26.25 59.58 -63.68
C ASP A 176 -25.88 59.56 -65.17
N LEU A 177 -25.22 58.50 -65.65
CA LEU A 177 -24.98 58.30 -67.09
C LEU A 177 -26.30 58.27 -67.87
N LYS A 178 -27.33 57.57 -67.38
CA LYS A 178 -28.66 57.58 -68.00
C LYS A 178 -29.31 58.97 -67.99
N LYS A 179 -29.06 59.82 -66.99
CA LYS A 179 -29.53 61.22 -66.99
C LYS A 179 -28.80 62.04 -68.06
N ILE A 180 -27.47 61.89 -68.17
CA ILE A 180 -26.66 62.58 -69.18
C ILE A 180 -27.11 62.18 -70.59
N LEU A 181 -27.28 60.88 -70.86
CA LEU A 181 -27.78 60.40 -72.15
C LEU A 181 -29.14 61.02 -72.50
N ARG A 182 -30.07 61.09 -71.55
CA ARG A 182 -31.37 61.78 -71.76
C ARG A 182 -31.21 63.27 -72.02
N LEU A 183 -30.29 63.95 -71.34
CA LEU A 183 -30.05 65.38 -71.51
C LEU A 183 -29.50 65.71 -72.91
N HIS A 184 -28.83 64.74 -73.55
CA HIS A 184 -28.33 64.84 -74.92
C HIS A 184 -29.25 64.14 -75.96
N ASP A 185 -30.50 63.83 -75.60
CA ASP A 185 -31.48 63.14 -76.46
C ASP A 185 -31.00 61.80 -77.06
N LEU A 186 -30.04 61.15 -76.40
CA LEU A 186 -29.54 59.83 -76.79
C LEU A 186 -30.43 58.72 -76.19
N PRO A 187 -30.58 57.57 -76.87
CA PRO A 187 -31.29 56.42 -76.32
C PRO A 187 -30.64 55.98 -75.00
N THR A 188 -31.40 55.36 -74.10
CA THR A 188 -30.89 54.91 -72.77
C THR A 188 -30.91 53.39 -72.61
N ASP A 189 -31.39 52.67 -73.62
CA ASP A 189 -31.41 51.23 -73.65
C ASP A 189 -30.02 50.70 -74.06
N PRO A 190 -29.33 49.94 -73.18
CA PRO A 190 -28.01 49.39 -73.49
C PRO A 190 -27.98 48.54 -74.77
N SER A 191 -29.10 47.90 -75.14
CA SER A 191 -29.18 47.06 -76.33
C SER A 191 -28.97 47.82 -77.64
N VAL A 192 -29.27 49.12 -77.65
CA VAL A 192 -29.05 50.01 -78.79
C VAL A 192 -27.56 50.31 -78.95
N PHE A 193 -26.81 50.45 -77.85
CA PHE A 193 -25.38 50.78 -77.87
C PHE A 193 -24.47 49.58 -78.08
N THR A 194 -24.89 48.36 -77.70
CA THR A 194 -24.12 47.13 -77.97
C THR A 194 -23.88 46.86 -79.46
N ALA A 195 -24.62 47.53 -80.35
CA ALA A 195 -24.45 47.44 -81.80
C ALA A 195 -23.57 48.57 -82.39
N LEU A 196 -23.17 49.57 -81.59
CA LEU A 196 -22.23 50.61 -82.03
C LEU A 196 -20.79 50.13 -81.77
N GLU A 197 -19.94 50.20 -82.78
CA GLU A 197 -18.49 49.99 -82.63
C GLU A 197 -17.86 51.21 -81.91
N GLU A 198 -16.90 50.95 -81.03
CA GLU A 198 -16.14 52.00 -80.34
C GLU A 198 -15.38 52.84 -81.37
N PRO A 199 -15.41 54.18 -81.30
CA PRO A 199 -14.70 55.02 -82.26
C PRO A 199 -13.18 54.72 -82.18
N PRO A 200 -12.49 54.59 -83.33
CA PRO A 200 -11.07 54.29 -83.36
C PRO A 200 -10.26 55.40 -82.68
N ALA A 201 -9.14 55.04 -82.06
CA ALA A 201 -8.24 56.01 -81.44
C ALA A 201 -7.76 57.05 -82.49
N PRO A 202 -7.65 58.35 -82.12
CA PRO A 202 -7.14 59.37 -83.02
C PRO A 202 -5.69 59.06 -83.42
N VAL A 203 -5.39 59.13 -84.71
CA VAL A 203 -4.06 58.85 -85.28
C VAL A 203 -3.54 60.10 -86.00
N ASP A 204 -2.31 60.50 -85.70
CA ASP A 204 -1.64 61.65 -86.32
C ASP A 204 -0.90 61.23 -87.59
N GLY A 205 -1.09 61.96 -88.70
CA GLY A 205 -0.44 61.71 -90.00
C GLY A 205 0.66 62.72 -90.34
N ILE A 206 1.66 62.30 -91.11
CA ILE A 206 2.77 63.16 -91.58
C ILE A 206 2.64 63.36 -93.09
N VAL A 207 2.80 64.60 -93.56
CA VAL A 207 2.87 64.93 -94.99
C VAL A 207 4.21 64.46 -95.57
N VAL A 208 4.18 63.56 -96.55
CA VAL A 208 5.37 62.95 -97.17
C VAL A 208 5.76 63.64 -98.48
N ALA A 209 4.78 64.11 -99.25
CA ALA A 209 5.04 64.80 -100.51
C ALA A 209 3.93 65.80 -100.86
N THR A 210 4.29 66.86 -101.57
CA THR A 210 3.34 67.82 -102.13
C THR A 210 3.60 68.01 -103.62
N SER A 211 2.55 67.89 -104.42
CA SER A 211 2.57 68.19 -105.86
C SER A 211 2.10 69.62 -106.08
N VAL A 212 2.83 70.38 -106.90
CA VAL A 212 2.50 71.76 -107.27
C VAL A 212 2.13 71.86 -108.75
N ASP A 213 1.03 72.55 -109.05
CA ASP A 213 0.61 72.84 -110.42
C ASP A 213 1.55 73.88 -111.07
N LYS A 214 1.46 74.06 -112.39
CA LYS A 214 2.25 74.99 -113.22
C LYS A 214 2.19 76.46 -112.76
N THR A 215 1.25 76.81 -111.88
CA THR A 215 1.14 78.12 -111.21
C THR A 215 1.79 78.16 -109.81
N ASN A 216 2.59 77.14 -109.46
CA ASN A 216 3.30 77.00 -108.19
C ASN A 216 2.36 76.94 -106.97
N ARG A 217 1.15 76.39 -107.16
CA ARG A 217 0.16 76.14 -106.09
C ARG A 217 0.05 74.65 -105.81
N THR A 218 -0.01 74.29 -104.54
CA THR A 218 -0.16 72.88 -104.11
C THR A 218 -1.49 72.32 -104.62
N GLU A 219 -1.43 71.30 -105.46
CA GLU A 219 -2.58 70.63 -106.07
C GLU A 219 -2.93 69.33 -105.35
N ALA A 220 -1.92 68.60 -104.86
CA ALA A 220 -2.12 67.36 -104.12
C ALA A 220 -1.09 67.21 -102.99
N VAL A 221 -1.51 66.59 -101.88
CA VAL A 221 -0.68 66.29 -100.71
C VAL A 221 -0.78 64.79 -100.46
N GLU A 222 0.37 64.14 -100.35
CA GLU A 222 0.48 62.75 -99.92
C GLU A 222 0.75 62.73 -98.41
N ILE A 223 -0.18 62.13 -97.64
CA ILE A 223 -0.10 62.03 -96.19
C ILE A 223 0.08 60.55 -95.84
N SER A 224 1.13 60.25 -95.08
CA SER A 224 1.35 58.92 -94.52
C SER A 224 0.89 58.90 -93.08
N VAL A 225 -0.02 57.97 -92.77
CA VAL A 225 -0.56 57.74 -91.43
C VAL A 225 0.13 56.55 -90.74
N GLY A 226 1.29 56.12 -91.26
CA GLY A 226 2.01 54.95 -90.75
C GLY A 226 1.43 53.61 -91.20
N SER A 227 1.77 52.53 -90.48
CA SER A 227 1.36 51.16 -90.79
C SER A 227 -0.02 50.85 -90.20
N ASP A 228 -1.07 51.02 -91.02
CA ASP A 228 -2.44 50.50 -90.80
C ASP A 228 -2.92 50.52 -89.34
N ASP A 229 -2.87 51.70 -88.71
CA ASP A 229 -3.42 51.96 -87.37
C ASP A 229 -4.95 52.05 -87.41
N GLY A 230 -5.60 50.97 -87.86
CA GLY A 230 -7.06 50.81 -87.80
C GLY A 230 -7.86 51.78 -88.67
N VAL A 231 -7.24 52.48 -89.62
CA VAL A 231 -7.91 53.43 -90.51
C VAL A 231 -8.68 52.68 -91.60
N ARG A 232 -10.02 52.75 -91.59
CA ARG A 232 -10.89 52.08 -92.56
C ARG A 232 -11.48 53.06 -93.57
N LYS A 233 -11.99 52.52 -94.68
CA LYS A 233 -12.69 53.26 -95.73
C LYS A 233 -13.90 54.02 -95.12
N ASN A 234 -13.97 55.34 -95.35
CA ASN A 234 -14.94 56.33 -94.82
C ASN A 234 -14.55 57.05 -93.52
N HIS A 235 -13.33 56.88 -92.99
CA HIS A 235 -12.83 57.79 -91.95
C HIS A 235 -12.60 59.19 -92.53
N VAL A 236 -12.94 60.22 -91.75
CA VAL A 236 -12.74 61.63 -92.13
C VAL A 236 -11.40 62.10 -91.58
N LEU A 237 -10.58 62.69 -92.44
CA LEU A 237 -9.31 63.31 -92.09
C LEU A 237 -9.49 64.82 -92.05
N ASP A 238 -9.30 65.42 -90.88
CA ASP A 238 -9.23 66.87 -90.75
C ASP A 238 -7.77 67.33 -90.87
N VAL A 239 -7.49 68.19 -91.85
CA VAL A 239 -6.14 68.74 -92.11
C VAL A 239 -6.13 70.21 -91.71
N TYR A 240 -5.25 70.56 -90.78
CA TYR A 240 -5.06 71.92 -90.26
C TYR A 240 -3.80 72.60 -90.81
#